data_AF-A0A2M7CAY5-F1
#
_entry.id   AF-A0A2M7CAY5-F1
#
_cell.length_a   1.000
_cell.length_b   1.000
_cell.length_c   1.000
_cell.angle_alpha   90.00
_cell.angle_beta   90.00
_cell.angle_gamma   90.00
#
_symmetry.space_group_name_H-M   'P 1'
#
loop_
_entity.id
_entity.type
_entity.pdbx_description
1 polymer ?
#
loop_
_entity_poly.entity_id
_entity_poly.type
_entity_poly.pdbx_seq_one_letter_code
_entity_poly.pdbx_strand_id
1 'polypeptide(L)'
;MISHVIRTPLTVVKESLALVLDEIPGELNTKQKELLSNGKKNVDNLIQSVEELSQESWDEIICSARKHFSADAIAKKDKLPQKKRILIVEDQAVISNMLKMRLEANNYEVITASDGQEGLEKARKENPSLIILDIMLPKMNGYKVCQLLKADPKYNTIPIILSSGRTPQEIRKVGKEVGGDAFVSKPFEAEELLSKMKELLEEKGK
;
A
#
# COMPACT_ATOMS: atom_id res chain seq x y z
N MET A 1 10.24 -8.56 -14.33
CA MET A 1 9.58 -7.59 -13.42
C MET A 1 8.91 -8.29 -12.22
N ILE A 2 8.13 -9.35 -12.41
CA ILE A 2 7.45 -10.12 -11.33
C ILE A 2 8.44 -10.82 -10.38
N SER A 3 9.50 -11.43 -10.91
CA SER A 3 10.57 -12.06 -10.09
C SER A 3 11.19 -11.09 -9.08
N HIS A 4 11.40 -9.82 -9.45
CA HIS A 4 11.95 -8.81 -8.54
C HIS A 4 10.98 -8.43 -7.40
N VAL A 5 9.67 -8.42 -7.67
CA VAL A 5 8.61 -8.12 -6.68
C VAL A 5 8.54 -9.20 -5.60
N ILE A 6 8.78 -10.47 -5.97
CA ILE A 6 8.72 -11.60 -5.03
C ILE A 6 10.08 -11.85 -4.36
N ARG A 7 11.19 -11.69 -5.10
CA ARG A 7 12.55 -11.92 -4.61
C ARG A 7 12.96 -10.97 -3.49
N THR A 8 12.70 -9.67 -3.66
CA THR A 8 13.15 -8.63 -2.73
C THR A 8 12.69 -8.86 -1.27
N PRO A 9 11.40 -9.10 -0.98
CA PRO A 9 10.98 -9.39 0.40
C PRO A 9 11.54 -10.71 0.94
N LEU A 10 11.71 -11.74 0.10
CA LEU A 10 12.32 -13.01 0.52
C LEU A 10 13.80 -12.84 0.89
N THR A 11 14.53 -12.00 0.17
CA THR A 11 15.93 -11.66 0.51
C THR A 11 16.03 -10.98 1.88
N VAL A 12 15.13 -10.04 2.19
CA VAL A 12 15.10 -9.37 3.51
C VAL A 12 14.82 -10.37 4.65
N VAL A 13 13.90 -11.32 4.44
CA VAL A 13 13.61 -12.37 5.43
C VAL A 13 14.82 -13.29 5.63
N LYS A 14 15.51 -13.68 4.54
CA LYS A 14 16.73 -14.49 4.60
C LYS A 14 17.84 -13.81 5.40
N GLU A 15 18.10 -12.53 5.13
CA GLU A 15 19.12 -11.74 5.83
C GLU A 15 18.78 -11.58 7.31
N SER A 16 17.50 -11.31 7.62
CA SER A 16 17.03 -11.23 9.00
C SER A 16 17.26 -12.53 9.75
N LEU A 17 16.91 -13.69 9.16
CA LEU A 17 17.15 -15.00 9.77
C LEU A 17 18.64 -15.31 9.98
N ALA A 18 19.50 -14.85 9.06
CA ALA A 18 20.95 -14.99 9.23
C ALA A 18 21.47 -14.17 10.42
N LEU A 19 21.06 -12.91 10.55
CA LEU A 19 21.42 -12.07 11.69
C LEU A 19 20.93 -12.65 13.03
N VAL A 20 19.72 -13.23 13.07
CA VAL A 20 19.20 -13.92 14.27
C VAL A 20 20.07 -15.12 14.66
N LEU A 21 20.55 -15.87 13.67
CA LEU A 21 21.39 -17.05 13.88
C LEU A 21 22.83 -16.69 14.27
N ASP A 22 23.38 -15.61 13.69
CA ASP A 22 24.81 -15.28 13.75
C ASP A 22 25.14 -14.19 14.79
N GLU A 23 24.20 -13.29 15.14
CA GLU A 23 24.50 -12.05 15.87
C GLU A 23 23.63 -11.74 17.12
N ILE A 24 22.58 -12.50 17.43
CA ILE A 24 21.77 -12.19 18.63
C ILE A 24 22.55 -12.50 19.93
N PRO A 25 22.64 -11.55 20.89
CA PRO A 25 23.16 -11.81 22.22
C PRO A 25 22.17 -12.67 23.02
N GLY A 26 22.45 -13.97 23.10
CA GLY A 26 21.69 -14.95 23.88
C GLY A 26 21.86 -16.36 23.32
N GLU A 27 22.00 -17.36 24.19
CA GLU A 27 22.13 -18.75 23.74
C GLU A 27 20.78 -19.29 23.24
N LEU A 28 20.58 -19.25 21.92
CA LEU A 28 19.51 -20.01 21.29
C LEU A 28 19.67 -21.49 21.66
N ASN A 29 18.60 -22.12 22.16
CA ASN A 29 18.62 -23.54 22.41
C ASN A 29 18.61 -24.33 21.10
N THR A 30 18.95 -25.62 21.16
CA THR A 30 19.10 -26.49 19.99
C THR A 30 17.87 -26.49 19.09
N LYS A 31 16.67 -26.54 19.68
CA LYS A 31 15.41 -26.57 18.93
C LYS A 31 15.14 -25.23 18.21
N GLN A 32 15.48 -24.10 18.84
CA GLN A 32 15.36 -22.79 18.22
C GLN A 32 16.33 -22.63 17.04
N LYS A 33 17.59 -23.04 17.21
CA LYS A 33 18.59 -23.04 16.13
C LYS A 33 18.16 -23.89 14.94
N GLU A 34 17.59 -25.07 15.21
CA GLU A 34 17.08 -25.97 14.19
C GLU A 34 15.91 -25.36 13.41
N LEU A 35 14.91 -24.80 14.10
CA LEU A 35 13.75 -24.16 13.47
C LEU A 35 14.15 -22.97 12.59
N LEU A 36 15.06 -22.11 13.08
CA LEU A 36 15.56 -20.95 12.34
C LEU A 36 16.39 -21.37 11.13
N SER A 37 17.23 -22.41 11.27
CA SER A 37 18.00 -22.97 10.15
C SER A 37 17.11 -23.58 9.07
N ASN A 38 16.07 -24.32 9.48
CA ASN A 38 15.06 -24.86 8.57
C ASN A 38 14.28 -23.74 7.87
N GLY A 39 13.92 -22.68 8.60
CA GLY A 39 13.29 -21.49 8.04
C GLY A 39 14.16 -20.82 6.97
N LYS A 40 15.44 -20.61 7.25
CA LYS A 40 16.41 -20.04 6.30
C LYS A 40 16.50 -20.88 5.02
N LYS A 41 16.64 -22.21 5.17
CA LYS A 41 16.69 -23.15 4.05
C LYS A 41 15.40 -23.12 3.20
N ASN A 42 14.24 -23.01 3.84
CA ASN A 42 12.96 -22.91 3.11
C ASN A 42 12.87 -21.62 2.29
N VAL A 43 13.34 -20.49 2.84
CA VAL A 43 13.40 -19.22 2.11
C VAL A 43 14.38 -19.30 0.93
N ASP A 44 15.53 -19.94 1.11
CA ASP A 44 16.50 -20.19 0.03
C ASP A 44 15.87 -21.00 -1.11
N ASN A 45 15.17 -22.09 -0.78
CA ASN A 45 14.48 -22.91 -1.77
C ASN A 45 13.41 -22.10 -2.53
N LEU A 46 12.64 -21.25 -1.84
CA LEU A 46 11.63 -20.40 -2.46
C LEU A 46 12.25 -19.35 -3.40
N ILE A 47 13.37 -18.73 -3.01
CA ILE A 47 14.10 -17.80 -3.87
C ILE A 47 14.56 -18.53 -5.14
N GLN A 48 15.14 -19.72 -5.00
CA GLN A 48 15.59 -20.52 -6.13
C GLN A 48 14.44 -20.89 -7.07
N SER A 49 13.31 -21.37 -6.54
CA SER A 49 12.13 -21.67 -7.37
C SER A 49 11.61 -20.45 -8.13
N VAL A 50 11.64 -19.26 -7.51
CA VAL A 50 11.24 -18.01 -8.18
C VAL A 50 12.24 -17.62 -9.28
N GLU A 51 13.54 -17.85 -9.07
CA GLU A 51 14.57 -17.62 -10.09
C GLU A 51 14.47 -18.61 -11.26
N GLU A 52 14.25 -19.89 -10.99
CA GLU A 52 14.03 -20.92 -12.01
C GLU A 52 12.77 -20.63 -12.85
N LEU A 53 11.66 -20.30 -12.19
CA LEU A 53 10.44 -19.86 -12.86
C LEU A 53 10.68 -18.59 -13.70
N SER A 54 11.64 -17.73 -13.34
CA SER A 54 11.98 -16.55 -14.12
C SER A 54 12.81 -16.80 -15.38
N GLN A 55 13.47 -17.96 -15.47
CA GLN A 55 14.16 -18.43 -16.67
C GLN A 55 13.23 -19.13 -17.66
N GLU A 56 12.18 -19.79 -17.16
CA GLU A 56 11.07 -20.18 -18.01
C GLU A 56 10.39 -18.91 -18.53
N SER A 57 10.20 -18.84 -19.85
CA SER A 57 9.64 -17.68 -20.51
C SER A 57 8.24 -17.42 -19.96
N TRP A 58 8.14 -16.50 -19.01
CA TRP A 58 6.87 -15.94 -18.56
C TRP A 58 6.06 -15.42 -19.75
N ASP A 59 6.72 -15.05 -20.85
CA ASP A 59 6.05 -14.65 -22.08
C ASP A 59 5.31 -15.82 -22.73
N GLU A 60 5.81 -17.06 -22.69
CA GLU A 60 5.09 -18.24 -23.22
C GLU A 60 3.91 -18.64 -22.34
N ILE A 61 4.07 -18.61 -21.01
CA ILE A 61 2.98 -18.90 -20.07
C ILE A 61 1.89 -17.83 -20.17
N ILE A 62 2.28 -16.55 -20.22
CA ILE A 62 1.35 -15.42 -20.41
C ILE A 62 0.72 -15.48 -21.80
N CYS A 63 1.46 -15.81 -22.86
CA CYS A 63 0.90 -15.96 -24.21
C CYS A 63 -0.07 -17.15 -24.31
N SER A 64 0.24 -18.26 -23.65
CA SER A 64 -0.64 -19.44 -23.58
C SER A 64 -1.91 -19.13 -22.78
N ALA A 65 -1.78 -18.45 -21.63
CA ALA A 65 -2.92 -17.96 -20.86
C ALA A 65 -3.75 -16.94 -21.66
N ARG A 66 -3.12 -16.03 -22.39
CA ARG A 66 -3.77 -15.02 -23.24
C ARG A 66 -4.46 -15.61 -24.47
N LYS A 67 -4.03 -16.79 -24.95
CA LYS A 67 -4.74 -17.56 -25.98
C LYS A 67 -5.98 -18.29 -25.43
N HIS A 68 -5.99 -18.65 -24.15
CA HIS A 68 -7.13 -19.27 -23.47
C HIS A 68 -8.14 -18.23 -22.94
N PHE A 69 -7.68 -17.04 -22.55
CA PHE A 69 -8.52 -15.89 -22.24
C PHE A 69 -8.76 -15.07 -23.51
N SER A 70 -9.68 -15.57 -24.35
CA SER A 70 -10.27 -15.01 -25.59
C SER A 70 -9.74 -13.69 -26.18
N ALA A 71 -9.61 -13.72 -27.51
CA ALA A 71 -9.31 -12.66 -28.47
C ALA A 71 -10.15 -11.37 -28.39
N ASP A 72 -11.08 -11.23 -27.45
CA ASP A 72 -11.89 -10.02 -27.24
C ASP A 72 -11.11 -8.85 -26.62
N ALA A 73 -9.96 -9.11 -25.98
CA ALA A 73 -9.18 -8.09 -25.26
C ALA A 73 -8.37 -7.16 -26.18
N ILE A 74 -8.09 -7.55 -27.43
CA ILE A 74 -7.23 -6.76 -28.33
C ILE A 74 -8.01 -5.59 -28.95
N ALA A 75 -9.33 -5.71 -29.09
CA ALA A 75 -10.19 -4.66 -29.67
C ALA A 75 -10.56 -3.52 -28.70
N LYS A 76 -10.30 -3.66 -27.40
CA LYS A 76 -10.67 -2.67 -26.35
C LYS A 76 -9.49 -1.84 -25.82
N LYS A 77 -8.36 -1.77 -26.54
CA LYS A 77 -7.17 -1.04 -26.09
C LYS A 77 -7.38 0.49 -25.96
N ASP A 78 -8.37 1.07 -26.65
CA ASP A 78 -8.61 2.51 -26.65
C ASP A 78 -9.54 3.02 -25.52
N LYS A 79 -9.99 2.16 -24.60
CA LYS A 79 -10.82 2.59 -23.46
C LYS A 79 -10.53 1.83 -22.16
N LEU A 80 -9.26 1.60 -21.82
CA LEU A 80 -8.95 1.27 -20.43
C LEU A 80 -9.16 2.54 -19.59
N PRO A 81 -10.04 2.53 -18.57
CA PRO A 81 -10.19 3.68 -17.68
C PRO A 81 -8.84 4.01 -17.05
N GLN A 82 -8.44 5.28 -17.10
CA GLN A 82 -7.21 5.76 -16.49
C GLN A 82 -7.20 5.36 -15.00
N LYS A 83 -6.09 4.77 -14.53
CA LYS A 83 -5.98 4.35 -13.13
C LYS A 83 -6.22 5.55 -12.23
N LYS A 84 -7.12 5.42 -11.25
CA LYS A 84 -7.35 6.46 -10.25
C LYS A 84 -6.11 6.57 -9.38
N ARG A 85 -5.64 7.80 -9.17
CA ARG A 85 -4.44 8.10 -8.38
C ARG A 85 -4.80 8.31 -6.92
N ILE A 86 -4.11 7.62 -6.02
CA ILE A 86 -4.34 7.69 -4.57
C ILE A 86 -3.07 8.22 -3.90
N LEU A 87 -3.23 9.19 -3.01
CA LEU A 87 -2.15 9.69 -2.16
C LEU A 87 -2.25 9.07 -0.77
N ILE A 88 -1.17 8.44 -0.31
CA ILE A 88 -1.01 7.98 1.07
C ILE A 88 -0.09 8.96 1.79
N VAL A 89 -0.51 9.48 2.95
CA VAL A 89 0.33 10.32 3.81
C VAL A 89 0.49 9.60 5.16
N GLU A 90 1.65 9.01 5.37
CA GLU A 90 1.98 8.09 6.46
C GLU A 90 3.48 8.13 6.75
N ASP A 91 3.87 8.39 8.00
CA ASP A 91 5.27 8.48 8.41
C ASP A 91 5.93 7.12 8.64
N GLN A 92 5.14 6.09 8.97
CA GLN A 92 5.64 4.74 9.13
C GLN A 92 5.75 4.03 7.78
N ALA A 93 7.00 3.91 7.28
CA ALA A 93 7.31 3.29 6.00
C ALA A 93 6.69 1.88 5.83
N VAL A 94 6.62 1.08 6.91
CA VAL A 94 6.02 -0.27 6.90
C VAL A 94 4.53 -0.19 6.53
N ILE A 95 3.77 0.70 7.18
CA ILE A 95 2.34 0.89 6.91
C ILE A 95 2.14 1.48 5.52
N SER A 96 2.91 2.50 5.15
CA SER A 96 2.83 3.13 3.83
C SER A 96 3.09 2.12 2.70
N ASN A 97 4.11 1.26 2.84
CA ASN A 97 4.47 0.26 1.82
C ASN A 97 3.41 -0.85 1.72
N MET A 98 2.90 -1.33 2.86
CA MET A 98 1.82 -2.32 2.89
C MET A 98 0.58 -1.80 2.15
N LEU A 99 0.16 -0.56 2.45
CA LEU A 99 -0.97 0.08 1.78
C LEU A 99 -0.71 0.25 0.29
N LYS A 100 0.47 0.76 -0.08
CA LYS A 100 0.86 0.93 -1.48
C LYS A 100 0.74 -0.37 -2.26
N MET A 101 1.34 -1.46 -1.78
CA MET A 101 1.28 -2.76 -2.44
C MET A 101 -0.16 -3.25 -2.59
N ARG A 102 -1.00 -3.09 -1.57
CA ARG A 102 -2.40 -3.52 -1.61
C ARG A 102 -3.23 -2.72 -2.61
N LEU A 103 -3.03 -1.41 -2.69
CA LEU A 103 -3.74 -0.54 -3.61
C LEU A 103 -3.28 -0.74 -5.06
N GLU A 104 -1.97 -0.90 -5.29
CA GLU A 104 -1.43 -1.21 -6.62
C GLU A 104 -1.96 -2.55 -7.14
N ALA A 105 -2.08 -3.57 -6.27
CA ALA A 105 -2.72 -4.85 -6.60
C ALA A 105 -4.22 -4.72 -6.95
N ASN A 106 -4.88 -3.65 -6.49
CA ASN A 106 -6.26 -3.30 -6.84
C ASN A 106 -6.35 -2.27 -7.98
N ASN A 107 -5.30 -2.16 -8.80
CA ASN A 107 -5.25 -1.35 -10.01
C ASN A 107 -5.33 0.18 -9.80
N TYR A 108 -4.88 0.67 -8.63
CA TYR A 108 -4.68 2.09 -8.38
C TYR A 108 -3.25 2.54 -8.75
N GLU A 109 -3.10 3.81 -9.12
CA GLU A 109 -1.79 4.48 -9.11
C GLU A 109 -1.56 5.07 -7.72
N VAL A 110 -0.42 4.81 -7.09
CA VAL A 110 -0.18 5.23 -5.70
C VAL A 110 1.03 6.15 -5.61
N ILE A 111 0.82 7.30 -4.97
CA ILE A 111 1.89 8.20 -4.53
C ILE A 111 1.89 8.25 -3.00
N THR A 112 3.07 8.40 -2.40
CA THR A 112 3.24 8.40 -0.94
C THR A 112 3.88 9.70 -0.46
N ALA A 113 3.60 10.08 0.78
CA ALA A 113 4.25 11.17 1.50
C ALA A 113 4.50 10.72 2.95
N SER A 114 5.63 11.14 3.51
CA SER A 114 6.12 10.73 4.83
C SER A 114 5.80 11.72 5.95
N ASP A 115 5.30 12.90 5.60
CA ASP A 115 4.92 13.94 6.55
C ASP A 115 3.77 14.80 6.01
N GLY A 116 3.13 15.58 6.88
CA GLY A 116 1.95 16.35 6.46
C GLY A 116 2.25 17.52 5.51
N GLN A 117 3.46 18.08 5.56
CA GLN A 117 3.85 19.15 4.64
C GLN A 117 4.04 18.58 3.23
N GLU A 118 4.79 17.49 3.11
CA GLU A 118 4.98 16.75 1.86
C GLU A 118 3.63 16.27 1.31
N GLY A 119 2.74 15.78 2.18
CA GLY A 119 1.39 15.35 1.83
C GLY A 119 0.55 16.48 1.23
N LEU A 120 0.57 17.67 1.84
CA LEU A 120 -0.13 18.84 1.34
C LEU A 120 0.43 19.30 -0.02
N GLU A 121 1.75 19.35 -0.18
CA GLU A 121 2.41 19.74 -1.42
C GLU A 121 2.08 18.75 -2.56
N LYS A 122 2.18 17.45 -2.30
CA LYS A 122 1.83 16.40 -3.28
C LYS A 122 0.36 16.40 -3.63
N ALA A 123 -0.55 16.59 -2.66
CA ALA A 123 -1.98 16.72 -2.94
C ALA A 123 -2.26 17.87 -3.93
N ARG A 124 -1.60 19.01 -3.73
CA ARG A 124 -1.79 20.20 -4.58
C ARG A 124 -1.21 20.06 -5.98
N LYS A 125 -0.07 19.37 -6.08
CA LYS A 125 0.68 19.18 -7.34
C LYS A 125 0.09 18.07 -8.19
N GLU A 126 -0.21 16.93 -7.57
CA GLU A 126 -0.55 15.68 -8.28
C GLU A 126 -2.06 15.45 -8.42
N ASN A 127 -2.89 16.26 -7.73
CA ASN A 127 -4.35 16.25 -7.76
C ASN A 127 -4.95 14.83 -7.69
N PRO A 128 -4.69 14.08 -6.60
CA PRO A 128 -5.12 12.69 -6.48
C PRO A 128 -6.65 12.58 -6.46
N SER A 129 -7.16 11.42 -6.86
CA SER A 129 -8.57 11.09 -6.80
C SER A 129 -9.06 10.82 -5.36
N LEU A 130 -8.16 10.47 -4.44
CA LEU A 130 -8.44 10.26 -3.01
C LEU A 130 -7.15 10.36 -2.19
N ILE A 131 -7.27 10.79 -0.93
CA ILE A 131 -6.17 10.86 0.03
C ILE A 131 -6.47 9.96 1.23
N ILE A 132 -5.50 9.11 1.59
CA ILE A 132 -5.46 8.41 2.88
C ILE A 132 -4.46 9.16 3.75
N LEU A 133 -4.91 9.67 4.88
CA LEU A 133 -4.17 10.65 5.67
C LEU A 133 -4.07 10.21 7.13
N ASP A 134 -2.87 9.88 7.61
CA ASP A 134 -2.67 9.73 9.04
C ASP A 134 -2.87 11.08 9.74
N ILE A 135 -3.51 11.05 10.90
CA ILE A 135 -3.69 12.19 11.78
C ILE A 135 -2.37 12.55 12.48
N MET A 136 -1.58 11.55 12.88
CA MET A 136 -0.36 11.73 13.67
C MET A 136 0.85 11.79 12.75
N LEU A 137 1.10 12.95 12.15
CA LEU A 137 2.21 13.17 11.20
C LEU A 137 3.24 14.18 11.74
N PRO A 138 4.53 14.02 11.40
CA PRO A 138 5.54 15.03 11.66
C PRO A 138 5.34 16.27 10.80
N LYS A 139 5.95 17.38 11.23
CA LYS A 139 5.91 18.73 10.63
C LYS A 139 4.53 19.41 10.58
N MET A 140 3.51 18.71 10.09
CA MET A 140 2.12 19.16 10.04
C MET A 140 1.22 17.97 10.33
N ASN A 141 0.29 18.12 11.28
CA ASN A 141 -0.64 17.03 11.61
C ASN A 141 -1.70 16.84 10.49
N GLY A 142 -2.27 15.64 10.40
CA GLY A 142 -3.24 15.30 9.35
C GLY A 142 -4.52 16.14 9.42
N TYR A 143 -4.96 16.54 10.60
CA TYR A 143 -6.10 17.45 10.74
C TYR A 143 -5.86 18.78 10.03
N LYS A 144 -4.67 19.36 10.17
CA LYS A 144 -4.34 20.63 9.52
C LYS A 144 -4.24 20.48 8.01
N VAL A 145 -3.64 19.38 7.52
CA VAL A 145 -3.61 19.06 6.08
C VAL A 145 -5.03 18.95 5.53
N CYS A 146 -5.91 18.20 6.19
CA CYS A 146 -7.31 18.04 5.80
C CYS A 146 -8.03 19.40 5.74
N GLN A 147 -7.92 20.20 6.80
CA GLN A 147 -8.53 21.53 6.86
C GLN A 147 -8.05 22.45 5.73
N LEU A 148 -6.75 22.47 5.45
CA LEU A 148 -6.17 23.31 4.39
C LEU A 148 -6.65 22.90 2.99
N LEU A 149 -6.78 21.60 2.74
CA LEU A 149 -7.30 21.09 1.47
C LEU A 149 -8.80 21.34 1.33
N LYS A 150 -9.58 21.14 2.39
CA LYS A 150 -11.03 21.35 2.39
C LYS A 150 -11.43 22.83 2.37
N ALA A 151 -10.57 23.73 2.85
CA ALA A 151 -10.78 25.18 2.75
C ALA A 151 -10.48 25.75 1.34
N ASP A 152 -9.72 25.03 0.51
CA ASP A 152 -9.36 25.47 -0.84
C ASP A 152 -10.36 24.94 -1.88
N PRO A 153 -11.10 25.80 -2.59
CA PRO A 153 -12.09 25.37 -3.60
C PRO A 153 -11.52 24.47 -4.70
N LYS A 154 -10.21 24.53 -4.95
CA LYS A 154 -9.55 23.69 -5.95
C LYS A 154 -9.41 22.24 -5.49
N TYR A 155 -9.32 21.98 -4.19
CA TYR A 155 -8.99 20.66 -3.63
C TYR A 155 -10.08 20.11 -2.71
N ASN A 156 -11.09 20.90 -2.34
CA ASN A 156 -12.10 20.51 -1.36
C ASN A 156 -12.99 19.34 -1.79
N THR A 157 -13.03 19.04 -3.09
CA THR A 157 -13.76 17.91 -3.67
C THR A 157 -13.00 16.59 -3.56
N ILE A 158 -11.69 16.63 -3.31
CA ILE A 158 -10.88 15.42 -3.14
C ILE A 158 -11.34 14.70 -1.85
N PRO A 159 -11.78 13.43 -1.93
CA PRO A 159 -12.15 12.66 -0.74
C PRO A 159 -10.93 12.37 0.12
N ILE A 160 -11.06 12.56 1.43
CA ILE A 160 -10.01 12.33 2.44
C ILE A 160 -10.50 11.31 3.46
N ILE A 161 -9.80 10.18 3.53
CA ILE A 161 -9.97 9.16 4.57
C ILE A 161 -8.93 9.44 5.67
N LEU A 162 -9.40 9.81 6.86
CA LEU A 162 -8.54 9.99 8.02
C LEU A 162 -8.23 8.64 8.66
N SER A 163 -6.96 8.40 8.96
CA SER A 163 -6.46 7.23 9.67
C SER A 163 -5.86 7.61 11.03
N SER A 164 -6.02 6.76 12.05
CA SER A 164 -5.41 6.99 13.36
C SER A 164 -5.39 5.72 14.21
N GLY A 165 -4.39 5.59 15.08
CA GLY A 165 -4.37 4.57 16.15
C GLY A 165 -5.15 4.93 17.43
N ARG A 166 -5.85 6.08 17.47
CA ARG A 166 -6.69 6.48 18.64
C ARG A 166 -8.12 5.96 18.53
N THR A 167 -8.91 6.14 19.60
CA THR A 167 -10.28 5.61 19.69
C THR A 167 -11.22 6.24 18.64
N PRO A 168 -12.10 5.45 18.00
CA PRO A 168 -12.97 5.93 16.93
C PRO A 168 -13.90 7.11 17.30
N GLN A 169 -14.32 7.23 18.56
CA GLN A 169 -15.29 8.24 18.99
C GLN A 169 -14.71 9.66 18.94
N GLU A 170 -13.48 9.84 19.42
CA GLU A 170 -12.80 11.15 19.45
C GLU A 170 -12.53 11.64 18.03
N ILE A 171 -12.15 10.72 17.15
CA ILE A 171 -11.73 11.04 15.80
C ILE A 171 -12.93 11.35 14.90
N ARG A 172 -14.07 10.67 15.07
CA ARG A 172 -15.27 10.96 14.28
C ARG A 172 -15.78 12.37 14.50
N LYS A 173 -15.68 12.90 15.73
CA LYS A 173 -16.10 14.27 16.04
C LYS A 173 -15.19 15.29 15.36
N VAL A 174 -13.89 15.24 15.64
CA VAL A 174 -12.90 16.18 15.10
C VAL A 174 -12.74 16.02 13.59
N GLY A 175 -12.77 14.79 13.09
CA GLY A 175 -12.67 14.46 11.66
C GLY A 175 -13.80 15.09 10.84
N LYS A 176 -15.03 15.04 11.37
CA LYS A 176 -16.18 15.70 10.72
C LYS A 176 -16.06 17.22 10.74
N GLU A 177 -15.56 17.79 11.83
CA GLU A 177 -15.34 19.24 11.96
C GLU A 177 -14.29 19.77 10.97
N VAL A 178 -13.25 19.00 10.66
CA VAL A 178 -12.23 19.38 9.67
C VAL A 178 -12.61 19.03 8.22
N GLY A 179 -13.75 18.38 8.01
CA GLY A 179 -14.27 18.02 6.69
C GLY A 179 -13.76 16.70 6.11
N GLY A 180 -13.26 15.77 6.93
CA GLY A 180 -12.89 14.43 6.49
C GLY A 180 -14.13 13.62 6.03
N ASP A 181 -14.02 12.92 4.90
CA ASP A 181 -15.14 12.20 4.28
C ASP A 181 -15.35 10.82 4.91
N ALA A 182 -14.28 10.18 5.36
CA ALA A 182 -14.35 8.92 6.10
C ALA A 182 -13.25 8.80 7.15
N PHE A 183 -13.44 7.83 8.04
CA PHE A 183 -12.50 7.49 9.10
C PHE A 183 -12.25 5.98 9.15
N VAL A 184 -11.00 5.62 9.45
CA VAL A 184 -10.53 4.24 9.67
C VAL A 184 -9.57 4.21 10.88
N SER A 185 -9.82 3.33 11.85
CA SER A 185 -8.95 3.14 13.02
C SER A 185 -7.87 2.09 12.75
N LYS A 186 -6.62 2.38 13.11
CA LYS A 186 -5.52 1.41 13.08
C LYS A 186 -5.59 0.49 14.32
N PRO A 187 -5.30 -0.82 14.19
CA PRO A 187 -5.13 -1.55 12.92
C PRO A 187 -6.48 -1.70 12.19
N PHE A 188 -6.46 -1.65 10.86
CA PHE A 188 -7.65 -1.84 10.03
C PHE A 188 -7.44 -2.97 9.03
N GLU A 189 -8.53 -3.64 8.67
CA GLU A 189 -8.53 -4.63 7.59
C GLU A 189 -8.45 -3.94 6.23
N ALA A 190 -7.66 -4.50 5.32
CA ALA A 190 -7.47 -3.93 3.99
C ALA A 190 -8.79 -3.84 3.20
N GLU A 191 -9.67 -4.82 3.38
CA GLU A 191 -10.99 -4.92 2.77
C GLU A 191 -11.91 -3.77 3.21
N GLU A 192 -11.88 -3.39 4.49
CA GLU A 192 -12.67 -2.26 5.01
C GLU A 192 -12.23 -0.95 4.34
N LEU A 193 -10.92 -0.70 4.29
CA LEU A 193 -10.37 0.48 3.63
C LEU A 193 -10.72 0.51 2.14
N LEU A 194 -10.53 -0.61 1.43
CA LEU A 194 -10.85 -0.70 0.01
C LEU A 194 -12.34 -0.48 -0.28
N SER A 195 -13.22 -0.99 0.59
CA SER A 195 -14.66 -0.77 0.46
C SER A 195 -15.03 0.71 0.58
N LYS A 196 -14.52 1.41 1.61
CA LYS A 196 -14.72 2.86 1.79
C LYS A 196 -14.15 3.68 0.64
N MET A 197 -12.97 3.29 0.13
CA MET A 197 -12.37 3.96 -1.02
C MET A 197 -13.25 3.84 -2.25
N LYS A 198 -13.82 2.67 -2.54
CA LYS A 198 -14.71 2.47 -3.70
C LYS A 198 -15.96 3.34 -3.59
N GLU A 199 -16.62 3.34 -2.43
CA GLU A 199 -17.79 4.17 -2.15
C GLU A 199 -17.50 5.64 -2.45
N LEU A 200 -16.46 6.21 -1.84
CA LEU A 200 -16.10 7.63 -2.03
C LEU A 200 -15.69 7.97 -3.47
N LEU A 201 -15.01 7.05 -4.16
CA LEU A 201 -14.57 7.24 -5.53
C LEU A 201 -15.71 7.10 -6.55
N GLU A 202 -16.81 6.45 -6.20
CA GLU A 202 -18.01 6.29 -7.03
C GLU A 202 -19.01 7.43 -6.82
N GLU A 203 -19.20 7.90 -5.58
CA GLU A 203 -20.09 9.01 -5.25
C GLU A 203 -19.67 10.34 -5.89
N LYS A 204 -18.36 10.58 -6.00
CA LYS A 204 -17.79 11.81 -6.59
C LYS A 204 -17.58 11.74 -8.10
N GLY A 205 -17.83 10.58 -8.70
CA GLY A 205 -17.77 10.38 -10.16
C GLY A 205 -19.10 10.64 -10.88
N LYS A 206 -20.18 10.95 -10.14
CA LYS A 206 -21.49 11.36 -10.64
C LYS A 206 -21.64 12.88 -10.58
#